data_AF-A0A811SR22-F1
#
_entry.id   AF-A0A811SR22-F1
#
_cell.length_a   1.000
_cell.length_b   1.000
_cell.length_c   1.000
_cell.angle_alpha   90.00
_cell.angle_beta   90.00
_cell.angle_gamma   90.00
#
_symmetry.space_group_name_H-M   'P 1'
#
loop_
_entity.id
_entity.type
_entity.pdbx_description
1 polymer ?
#
loop_
_entity_poly.entity_id
_entity_poly.type
_entity_poly.pdbx_seq_one_letter_code
_entity_poly.pdbx_strand_id
1 'polypeptide(L)'
;MTTEFKLKAGNNKVSSIIIDHHHQKLKASSHKGRHADVDYSKKASTATGQTFNFLSALGDVAFAYAGHNVVLEIQATIPSTPDKPSKKPMWQGVVLAYIVVAICYLPVAFIGYYIFGNAVDDNILITLEKPRWLIAMANIFVVVHVIGSYQIYAMPVFDMLETFLVKKLRFRPGLPLRLIARSLYVVFTTLVGIAVPFFGGLLGFFGGFAFAPTTYYLPCILWLKIKKPKTFSLSWFFITWCCIIVGVLLTVFAPIGGLRSIIVNASTYKFFS
;
A
#
# COMPACT_ATOMS: atom_id res chain seq x y z
N MET A 1 44.20 21.85 -39.90
CA MET A 1 43.25 20.72 -39.92
C MET A 1 43.61 19.59 -38.94
N THR A 2 44.79 19.59 -38.32
CA THR A 2 45.29 18.50 -37.44
C THR A 2 45.03 18.68 -35.93
N THR A 3 44.56 19.84 -35.49
CA THR A 3 44.25 20.13 -34.07
C THR A 3 42.82 19.75 -33.65
N GLU A 4 41.84 19.89 -34.54
CA GLU A 4 40.42 19.51 -34.31
C GLU A 4 40.22 17.99 -34.15
N PHE A 5 41.00 17.18 -34.88
CA PHE A 5 40.87 15.72 -34.82
C PHE A 5 41.38 15.12 -33.49
N LYS A 6 42.39 15.75 -32.87
CA LYS A 6 42.91 15.34 -31.55
C LYS A 6 41.95 15.65 -30.41
N LEU A 7 41.22 16.76 -30.48
CA LEU A 7 40.19 17.13 -29.49
C LEU A 7 38.99 16.19 -29.53
N LYS A 8 38.52 15.82 -30.73
CA LYS A 8 37.39 14.87 -30.90
C LYS A 8 37.75 13.44 -30.48
N ALA A 9 38.99 13.00 -30.74
CA ALA A 9 39.51 11.71 -30.28
C ALA A 9 39.71 11.66 -28.74
N GLY A 10 40.18 12.76 -28.14
CA GLY A 10 40.30 12.87 -26.67
C GLY A 10 38.96 12.84 -25.95
N ASN A 11 37.95 13.53 -26.48
CA ASN A 11 36.63 13.61 -25.86
C ASN A 11 35.86 12.28 -25.92
N ASN A 12 35.99 11.53 -27.01
CA ASN A 12 35.41 10.17 -27.11
C ASN A 12 36.07 9.18 -26.14
N LYS A 13 37.38 9.32 -25.89
CA LYS A 13 38.12 8.46 -24.95
C LYS A 13 37.76 8.78 -23.49
N VAL A 14 37.54 10.04 -23.16
CA VAL A 14 37.07 10.45 -21.81
C VAL A 14 35.61 10.00 -21.59
N SER A 15 34.74 10.16 -22.59
CA SER A 15 33.36 9.67 -22.51
C SER A 15 33.28 8.15 -22.37
N SER A 16 34.14 7.39 -23.08
CA SER A 16 34.17 5.92 -22.94
C SER A 16 34.67 5.49 -21.56
N ILE A 17 35.68 6.17 -21.01
CA ILE A 17 36.20 5.87 -19.66
C ILE A 17 35.16 6.18 -18.57
N ILE A 18 34.38 7.27 -18.70
CA ILE A 18 33.30 7.59 -17.76
C ILE A 18 32.18 6.54 -17.84
N ILE A 19 31.78 6.16 -19.06
CA ILE A 19 30.74 5.13 -19.28
C ILE A 19 31.22 3.77 -18.75
N ASP A 20 32.46 3.38 -18.99
CA ASP A 20 33.06 2.14 -18.48
C ASP A 20 33.19 2.15 -16.95
N HIS A 21 33.54 3.30 -16.35
CA HIS A 21 33.60 3.43 -14.91
C HIS A 21 32.20 3.35 -14.27
N HIS A 22 31.17 3.91 -14.91
CA HIS A 22 29.78 3.75 -14.48
C HIS A 22 29.26 2.32 -14.67
N HIS A 23 29.59 1.65 -15.78
CA HIS A 23 29.25 0.25 -16.02
C HIS A 23 30.00 -0.69 -15.08
N GLN A 24 31.26 -0.43 -14.75
CA GLN A 24 32.01 -1.19 -13.73
C GLN A 24 31.45 -0.95 -12.33
N LYS A 25 31.03 0.29 -11.99
CA LYS A 25 30.33 0.55 -10.72
C LYS A 25 28.98 -0.16 -10.65
N LEU A 26 28.20 -0.19 -11.73
CA LEU A 26 26.94 -0.94 -11.82
C LEU A 26 27.17 -2.46 -11.71
N LYS A 27 28.16 -3.01 -12.42
CA LYS A 27 28.53 -4.43 -12.34
C LYS A 27 29.09 -4.82 -10.97
N ALA A 28 29.91 -3.96 -10.36
CA ALA A 28 30.43 -4.16 -9.00
C ALA A 28 29.32 -4.04 -7.94
N SER A 29 28.29 -3.22 -8.16
CA SER A 29 27.10 -3.13 -7.31
C SER A 29 26.24 -4.40 -7.41
N SER A 30 26.13 -4.98 -8.60
CA SER A 30 25.40 -6.24 -8.84
C SER A 30 26.03 -7.44 -8.12
N HIS A 31 27.36 -7.47 -7.97
CA HIS A 31 28.07 -8.54 -7.26
C HIS A 31 28.17 -8.32 -5.74
N LYS A 32 27.84 -7.11 -5.25
CA LYS A 32 27.90 -6.72 -3.84
C LYS A 32 26.50 -6.57 -3.20
N GLY A 33 25.46 -6.97 -3.94
CA GLY A 33 24.05 -6.85 -3.52
C GLY A 33 23.53 -8.00 -2.68
N ARG A 34 24.29 -9.09 -2.51
CA ARG A 34 23.91 -10.18 -1.60
C ARG A 34 24.64 -9.97 -0.28
N HIS A 35 23.90 -9.83 0.83
CA HIS A 35 24.51 -10.01 2.14
C HIS A 35 25.18 -11.40 2.15
N ALA A 36 26.35 -11.52 2.77
CA ALA A 36 27.20 -12.71 2.60
C ALA A 36 26.59 -14.00 3.20
N ASP A 37 25.47 -13.89 3.93
CA ASP A 37 24.79 -14.99 4.59
C ASP A 37 23.27 -14.74 4.66
N VAL A 38 22.58 -14.80 3.51
CA VAL A 38 21.12 -14.60 3.43
C VAL A 38 20.41 -15.93 3.63
N ASP A 39 19.69 -16.04 4.75
CA ASP A 39 18.84 -17.18 5.04
C ASP A 39 17.46 -17.02 4.36
N TYR A 40 17.04 -18.07 3.66
CA TYR A 40 15.71 -18.18 3.02
C TYR A 40 14.82 -19.19 3.74
N SER A 41 15.22 -19.66 4.92
CA SER A 41 14.38 -20.48 5.78
C SER A 41 13.15 -19.71 6.23
N LYS A 42 12.16 -20.43 6.73
CA LYS A 42 10.88 -19.84 7.12
C LYS A 42 11.02 -19.08 8.44
N LYS A 43 10.49 -17.85 8.50
CA LYS A 43 10.50 -16.99 9.71
C LYS A 43 9.97 -17.66 10.98
N ALA A 44 9.01 -18.57 10.85
CA ALA A 44 8.48 -19.36 11.95
C ALA A 44 8.95 -20.82 11.88
N SER A 45 9.56 -21.30 12.96
CA SER A 45 9.99 -22.70 13.11
C SER A 45 8.83 -23.69 13.25
N THR A 46 7.68 -23.23 13.76
CA THR A 46 6.48 -24.06 13.98
C THR A 46 5.52 -24.00 12.79
N ALA A 47 4.86 -25.13 12.47
CA ALA A 47 3.85 -25.19 11.43
C ALA A 47 2.69 -24.22 11.68
N THR A 48 2.25 -24.11 12.94
CA THR A 48 1.21 -23.17 13.37
C THR A 48 1.62 -21.71 13.13
N GLY A 49 2.86 -21.34 13.43
CA GLY A 49 3.38 -19.99 13.17
C GLY A 49 3.44 -19.68 11.67
N GLN A 50 3.79 -20.66 10.84
CA GLN A 50 3.80 -20.51 9.38
C GLN A 50 2.40 -20.25 8.82
N THR A 51 1.39 -20.98 9.30
CA THR A 51 0.00 -20.77 8.90
C THR A 51 -0.47 -19.36 9.27
N PHE A 52 -0.23 -18.89 10.49
CA PHE A 52 -0.65 -17.54 10.88
C PHE A 52 0.08 -16.44 10.12
N ASN A 53 1.37 -16.60 9.85
CA ASN A 53 2.12 -15.65 9.03
C ASN A 53 1.58 -15.61 7.59
N PHE A 54 1.23 -16.76 7.02
CA PHE A 54 0.58 -16.83 5.71
C PHE A 54 -0.76 -16.09 5.70
N LEU A 55 -1.59 -16.30 6.73
CA LEU A 55 -2.87 -15.59 6.85
C LEU A 55 -2.69 -14.07 6.99
N SER A 56 -1.71 -13.62 7.76
CA SER A 56 -1.39 -12.19 7.87
C SER A 56 -0.95 -11.62 6.52
N ALA A 57 -0.08 -12.34 5.79
CA ALA A 57 0.41 -11.92 4.49
C ALA A 57 -0.71 -11.79 3.44
N LEU A 58 -1.76 -12.62 3.49
CA LEU A 58 -2.94 -12.44 2.65
C LEU A 58 -3.65 -11.10 2.95
N GLY A 59 -3.69 -10.70 4.23
CA GLY A 59 -4.19 -9.39 4.64
C GLY A 59 -3.30 -8.25 4.15
N ASP A 60 -1.98 -8.39 4.26
CA ASP A 60 -1.02 -7.38 3.78
C ASP A 60 -1.17 -7.14 2.27
N VAL A 61 -1.33 -8.21 1.49
CA VAL A 61 -1.61 -8.11 0.06
C VAL A 61 -2.96 -7.43 -0.19
N ALA A 62 -4.01 -7.79 0.55
CA ALA A 62 -5.32 -7.14 0.41
C ALA A 62 -5.26 -5.64 0.74
N PHE A 63 -4.50 -5.25 1.77
CA PHE A 63 -4.25 -3.87 2.14
C PHE A 63 -3.48 -3.12 1.03
N ALA A 64 -2.46 -3.74 0.44
CA ALA A 64 -1.61 -3.11 -0.58
C ALA A 64 -2.40 -2.62 -1.81
N TYR A 65 -3.55 -3.24 -2.10
CA TYR A 65 -4.45 -2.88 -3.20
C TYR A 65 -5.74 -2.15 -2.73
N ALA A 66 -5.76 -1.61 -1.51
CA ALA A 66 -6.94 -0.98 -0.90
C ALA A 66 -7.18 0.50 -1.33
N GLY A 67 -7.32 0.75 -2.64
CA GLY A 67 -7.62 2.09 -3.18
C GLY A 67 -9.11 2.42 -3.36
N HIS A 68 -10.00 1.46 -3.11
CA HIS A 68 -11.42 1.55 -3.51
C HIS A 68 -12.24 2.59 -2.73
N ASN A 69 -11.83 2.90 -1.50
CA ASN A 69 -12.53 3.84 -0.62
C ASN A 69 -12.45 5.30 -1.09
N VAL A 70 -11.48 5.64 -1.94
CA VAL A 70 -11.31 7.00 -2.50
C VAL A 70 -11.79 7.10 -3.96
N VAL A 71 -12.25 5.99 -4.56
CA VAL A 71 -12.70 5.95 -5.97
C VAL A 71 -13.83 6.94 -6.23
N LEU A 72 -14.79 7.09 -5.31
CA LEU A 72 -15.90 8.02 -5.48
C LEU A 72 -15.42 9.48 -5.47
N GLU A 73 -14.44 9.82 -4.62
CA GLU A 73 -13.90 11.18 -4.57
C GLU A 73 -13.06 11.51 -5.79
N ILE A 74 -12.25 10.55 -6.27
CA ILE A 74 -11.56 10.69 -7.54
C ILE A 74 -12.59 10.86 -8.67
N GLN A 75 -13.66 10.06 -8.68
CA GLN A 75 -14.69 10.15 -9.71
C GLN A 75 -15.41 11.51 -9.72
N ALA A 76 -15.66 12.07 -8.53
CA ALA A 76 -16.30 13.37 -8.38
C ALA A 76 -15.48 14.52 -8.99
N THR A 77 -14.15 14.37 -9.08
CA THR A 77 -13.28 15.36 -9.72
C THR A 77 -13.20 15.25 -11.24
N ILE A 78 -13.66 14.14 -11.83
CA ILE A 78 -13.60 13.92 -13.29
C ILE A 78 -14.79 14.63 -13.95
N PRO A 79 -14.57 15.53 -14.93
CA PRO A 79 -15.64 16.20 -15.66
C PRO A 79 -16.60 15.18 -16.26
N SER A 80 -17.87 15.27 -15.86
CA SER A 80 -18.93 14.36 -16.31
C SER A 80 -20.07 15.21 -16.88
N THR A 81 -20.41 15.00 -18.15
CA THR A 81 -21.64 15.56 -18.75
C THR A 81 -22.62 14.41 -19.06
N PRO A 82 -23.92 14.68 -19.20
CA PRO A 82 -24.89 13.66 -19.61
C PRO A 82 -24.48 12.92 -20.89
N ASP A 83 -23.81 13.61 -21.82
CA ASP A 83 -23.33 13.07 -23.09
C ASP A 83 -21.98 12.34 -22.99
N LYS A 84 -21.19 12.62 -21.95
CA LYS A 84 -19.85 12.04 -21.71
C LYS A 84 -19.74 11.52 -20.28
N PRO A 85 -20.15 10.26 -20.01
CA PRO A 85 -20.05 9.67 -18.68
C PRO A 85 -18.59 9.45 -18.27
N SER A 86 -18.27 9.74 -17.01
CA SER A 86 -16.93 9.54 -16.40
C SER A 86 -16.46 8.08 -16.33
N LYS A 87 -17.32 7.12 -16.66
CA LYS A 87 -17.02 5.69 -16.63
C LYS A 87 -15.79 5.32 -17.47
N LYS A 88 -15.69 5.83 -18.70
CA LYS A 88 -14.58 5.48 -19.62
C LYS A 88 -13.24 6.04 -19.11
N PRO A 89 -13.12 7.34 -18.79
CA PRO A 89 -11.90 7.89 -18.18
C PRO A 89 -11.52 7.21 -16.87
N MET A 90 -12.49 6.95 -15.98
CA MET A 90 -12.24 6.28 -14.71
C MET A 90 -11.66 4.88 -14.92
N TRP A 91 -12.23 4.08 -15.84
CA TRP A 91 -11.72 2.75 -16.13
C TRP A 91 -10.28 2.77 -16.66
N GLN A 92 -9.97 3.69 -17.59
CA GLN A 92 -8.62 3.85 -18.10
C GLN A 92 -7.62 4.26 -17.01
N GLY A 93 -8.02 5.19 -16.14
CA GLY A 93 -7.23 5.62 -14.98
C GLY A 93 -6.95 4.47 -14.02
N VAL A 94 -7.97 3.67 -13.69
CA VAL A 94 -7.84 2.49 -12.82
C VAL A 94 -6.89 1.46 -13.44
N VAL A 95 -7.06 1.11 -14.72
CA VAL A 95 -6.19 0.13 -15.40
C VAL A 95 -4.73 0.59 -15.38
N LEU A 96 -4.48 1.86 -15.72
CA LEU A 96 -3.13 2.43 -15.67
C LEU A 96 -2.56 2.40 -14.25
N ALA A 97 -3.35 2.79 -13.25
CA ALA A 97 -2.92 2.78 -11.85
C ALA A 97 -2.50 1.37 -11.39
N TYR A 98 -3.29 0.34 -11.70
CA TYR A 98 -2.94 -1.05 -11.35
C TYR A 98 -1.68 -1.55 -12.06
N ILE A 99 -1.45 -1.15 -13.31
CA ILE A 99 -0.20 -1.47 -14.05
C ILE A 99 1.00 -0.81 -13.36
N VAL A 100 0.89 0.48 -13.01
CA VAL A 100 1.96 1.21 -12.31
C VAL A 100 2.22 0.58 -10.94
N VAL A 101 1.18 0.25 -10.17
CA VAL A 101 1.32 -0.43 -8.88
C VAL A 101 2.05 -1.76 -9.04
N ALA A 102 1.70 -2.57 -10.03
CA ALA A 102 2.38 -3.84 -10.28
C ALA A 102 3.88 -3.65 -10.60
N ILE A 103 4.20 -2.66 -11.43
CA ILE A 103 5.58 -2.32 -11.79
C ILE A 103 6.37 -1.79 -10.58
N CYS A 104 5.73 -1.13 -9.62
CA CYS A 104 6.40 -0.64 -8.42
C CYS A 104 6.53 -1.73 -7.34
N TYR A 105 5.47 -2.51 -7.10
CA TYR A 105 5.43 -3.48 -5.99
C TYR A 105 6.18 -4.77 -6.29
N LEU A 106 6.01 -5.33 -7.50
CA LEU A 106 6.60 -6.65 -7.81
C LEU A 106 8.13 -6.62 -7.79
N PRO A 107 8.83 -5.66 -8.41
CA PRO A 107 10.29 -5.62 -8.34
C PRO A 107 10.80 -5.39 -6.92
N VAL A 108 10.16 -4.52 -6.13
CA VAL A 108 10.56 -4.27 -4.74
C VAL A 108 10.36 -5.54 -3.90
N ALA A 109 9.26 -6.26 -4.07
CA ALA A 109 9.02 -7.52 -3.36
C ALA A 109 10.02 -8.61 -3.76
N PHE A 110 10.23 -8.85 -5.06
CA PHE A 110 11.14 -9.89 -5.53
C PHE A 110 12.61 -9.58 -5.23
N ILE A 111 13.07 -8.36 -5.53
CA ILE A 111 14.47 -7.96 -5.31
C ILE A 111 14.73 -7.81 -3.81
N GLY A 112 13.80 -7.22 -3.06
CA GLY A 112 13.92 -7.08 -1.61
C GLY A 112 14.05 -8.43 -0.92
N TYR A 113 13.18 -9.39 -1.25
CA TYR A 113 13.28 -10.75 -0.70
C TYR A 113 14.54 -11.48 -1.18
N TYR A 114 15.00 -11.27 -2.41
CA TYR A 114 16.26 -11.83 -2.91
C TYR A 114 17.51 -11.28 -2.20
N ILE A 115 17.45 -10.04 -1.69
CA ILE A 115 18.60 -9.42 -1.02
C ILE A 115 18.61 -9.72 0.48
N PHE A 116 17.45 -9.69 1.14
CA PHE A 116 17.34 -9.79 2.60
C PHE A 116 16.83 -11.14 3.11
N GLY A 117 16.19 -11.94 2.24
CA GLY A 117 15.61 -13.23 2.62
C GLY A 117 14.65 -13.10 3.80
N ASN A 118 14.84 -13.96 4.79
CA ASN A 118 14.03 -14.03 5.99
C ASN A 118 14.28 -12.89 7.00
N ALA A 119 15.36 -12.12 6.83
CA ALA A 119 15.70 -10.99 7.70
C ALA A 119 14.90 -9.72 7.39
N VAL A 120 14.01 -9.75 6.38
CA VAL A 120 13.17 -8.59 6.03
C VAL A 120 12.16 -8.29 7.14
N ASP A 121 12.10 -7.02 7.53
CA ASP A 121 11.07 -6.47 8.41
C ASP A 121 9.86 -6.01 7.60
N ASP A 122 8.71 -5.87 8.29
CA ASP A 122 7.47 -5.40 7.66
C ASP A 122 7.63 -4.02 6.99
N ASN A 123 8.52 -3.18 7.54
CA ASN A 123 9.00 -1.97 6.88
C ASN A 123 10.45 -2.17 6.41
N ILE A 124 10.61 -2.35 5.09
CA ILE A 124 11.91 -2.59 4.46
C ILE A 124 12.95 -1.48 4.71
N LEU A 125 12.53 -0.25 5.03
CA LEU A 125 13.45 0.85 5.35
C LEU A 125 14.19 0.63 6.67
N ILE A 126 13.64 -0.18 7.58
CA ILE A 126 14.28 -0.55 8.84
C ILE A 126 15.37 -1.60 8.60
N THR A 127 15.14 -2.52 7.65
CA THR A 127 16.11 -3.55 7.26
C THR A 127 17.32 -2.98 6.51
N LEU A 128 17.22 -1.77 5.94
CA LEU A 128 18.34 -1.12 5.27
C LEU A 128 19.36 -0.56 6.28
N GLU A 129 20.57 -1.12 6.30
CA GLU A 129 21.62 -0.66 7.23
C GLU A 129 22.53 0.44 6.66
N LYS A 130 22.81 0.42 5.34
CA LYS A 130 23.77 1.33 4.67
C LYS A 130 23.37 1.63 3.21
N PRO A 131 23.69 2.82 2.66
CA PRO A 131 24.24 4.01 3.33
C PRO A 131 23.15 4.89 3.98
N ARG A 132 23.46 5.51 5.12
CA ARG A 132 22.51 6.29 5.95
C ARG A 132 21.82 7.45 5.22
N TRP A 133 22.53 8.13 4.31
CA TRP A 133 21.95 9.25 3.56
C TRP A 133 20.79 8.80 2.65
N LEU A 134 20.92 7.63 2.02
CA LEU A 134 19.88 7.08 1.15
C LEU A 134 18.63 6.71 1.97
N ILE A 135 18.83 6.11 3.15
CA ILE A 135 17.75 5.77 4.09
C ILE A 135 17.05 7.03 4.59
N ALA A 136 17.79 8.09 4.94
CA ALA A 136 17.22 9.36 5.35
C ALA A 136 16.37 10.00 4.25
N MET A 137 16.88 10.03 3.01
CA MET A 137 16.15 10.54 1.86
C MET A 137 14.87 9.73 1.58
N ALA A 138 14.95 8.39 1.64
CA ALA A 138 13.79 7.52 1.47
C ALA A 138 12.72 7.77 2.54
N ASN A 139 13.12 7.93 3.81
CA ASN A 139 12.20 8.27 4.89
C ASN A 139 11.53 9.63 4.67
N ILE A 140 12.26 10.65 4.18
CA ILE A 140 11.66 11.95 3.85
C ILE A 140 10.60 11.80 2.74
N PHE A 141 10.87 11.02 1.70
CA PHE A 141 9.88 10.76 0.64
C PHE A 141 8.65 10.03 1.16
N VAL A 142 8.82 9.04 2.05
CA VAL A 142 7.68 8.38 2.70
C VAL A 142 6.87 9.39 3.51
N VAL A 143 7.50 10.28 4.26
CA VAL A 143 6.80 11.33 5.03
C VAL A 143 5.99 12.25 4.11
N VAL A 144 6.62 12.77 3.05
CA VAL A 144 5.92 13.65 2.09
C VAL A 144 4.75 12.93 1.42
N HIS A 145 4.96 11.67 1.01
CA HIS A 145 3.90 10.84 0.44
C HIS A 145 2.74 10.62 1.41
N VAL A 146 3.03 10.23 2.66
CA VAL A 146 2.00 9.93 3.67
C VAL A 146 1.20 11.18 4.05
N ILE A 147 1.84 12.36 4.12
CA ILE A 147 1.14 13.63 4.34
C ILE A 147 0.12 13.88 3.21
N GLY A 148 0.52 13.69 1.96
CA GLY A 148 -0.37 13.85 0.81
C GLY A 148 -1.52 12.84 0.81
N SER A 149 -1.19 11.56 1.01
CA SER A 149 -2.17 10.47 1.07
C SER A 149 -3.16 10.67 2.22
N TYR A 150 -2.71 11.12 3.39
CA TYR A 150 -3.58 11.40 4.54
C TYR A 150 -4.69 12.39 4.18
N GLN A 151 -4.39 13.46 3.43
CA GLN A 151 -5.41 14.45 3.07
C GLN A 151 -6.51 13.86 2.19
N ILE A 152 -6.15 13.00 1.24
CA ILE A 152 -7.12 12.36 0.34
C ILE A 152 -7.99 11.37 1.11
N TYR A 153 -7.38 10.55 1.99
CA TYR A 153 -8.10 9.55 2.77
C TYR A 153 -8.93 10.13 3.92
N ALA A 154 -8.53 11.28 4.49
CA ALA A 154 -9.24 11.92 5.59
C ALA A 154 -10.48 12.68 5.13
N MET A 155 -10.55 13.15 3.88
CA MET A 155 -11.71 13.89 3.35
C MET A 155 -13.04 13.14 3.51
N PRO A 156 -13.21 11.89 3.04
CA PRO A 156 -14.45 11.14 3.23
C PRO A 156 -14.82 10.95 4.69
N VAL A 157 -13.82 10.77 5.57
CA VAL A 157 -14.04 10.58 7.01
C VAL A 157 -14.52 11.87 7.65
N PHE A 158 -13.95 13.01 7.27
CA PHE A 158 -14.40 14.32 7.74
C PHE A 158 -15.82 14.62 7.28
N ASP A 159 -16.17 14.28 6.05
CA ASP A 159 -17.53 14.48 5.54
C ASP A 159 -18.54 13.56 6.23
N MET A 160 -18.15 12.32 6.55
CA MET A 160 -18.97 11.40 7.35
C MET A 160 -19.18 11.94 8.79
N LEU A 161 -18.13 12.41 9.45
CA LEU A 161 -18.20 12.98 10.79
C LEU A 161 -19.05 14.25 10.83
N GLU A 162 -18.86 15.18 9.88
CA GLU A 162 -19.65 16.41 9.79
C GLU A 162 -21.13 16.09 9.52
N THR A 163 -21.40 15.14 8.60
CA THR A 163 -22.76 14.68 8.32
C THR A 163 -23.42 14.08 9.55
N PHE A 164 -22.70 13.28 10.34
CA PHE A 164 -23.21 12.70 11.58
C PHE A 164 -23.49 13.79 12.64
N LEU A 165 -22.55 14.70 12.87
CA LEU A 165 -22.70 15.78 13.85
C LEU A 165 -23.87 16.72 13.51
N VAL A 166 -24.04 17.06 12.23
CA VAL A 166 -25.11 17.97 11.78
C VAL A 166 -26.46 17.25 11.69
N LYS A 167 -26.53 16.08 11.05
CA LYS A 167 -27.83 15.41 10.79
C LYS A 167 -28.34 14.58 11.96
N LYS A 168 -27.47 13.90 12.70
CA LYS A 168 -27.88 13.04 13.83
C LYS A 168 -27.86 13.80 15.16
N LEU A 169 -26.79 14.54 15.43
CA LEU A 169 -26.62 15.27 16.70
C LEU A 169 -27.17 16.70 16.67
N ARG A 170 -27.70 17.16 15.52
CA ARG A 170 -28.33 18.48 15.32
C ARG A 170 -27.44 19.66 15.72
N PHE A 171 -26.12 19.53 15.59
CA PHE A 171 -25.21 20.65 15.78
C PHE A 171 -25.33 21.66 14.64
N ARG A 172 -25.13 22.94 14.96
CA ARG A 172 -25.15 24.00 13.95
C ARG A 172 -23.94 23.85 13.02
N PRO A 173 -24.14 23.77 11.69
CA PRO A 173 -23.03 23.72 10.76
C PRO A 173 -22.24 25.04 10.84
N GLY A 174 -20.93 24.94 10.95
CA GLY A 174 -20.06 26.11 11.05
C GLY A 174 -18.58 25.74 11.08
N LEU A 175 -17.73 26.73 10.81
CA LEU A 175 -16.28 26.63 10.93
C LEU A 175 -15.79 26.07 12.28
N PRO A 176 -16.34 26.48 13.45
CA PRO A 176 -15.87 25.92 14.73
C PRO A 176 -16.16 24.43 14.86
N LEU A 177 -17.35 23.96 14.43
CA LEU A 177 -17.69 22.53 14.47
C LEU A 177 -16.73 21.72 13.61
N ARG A 178 -16.41 22.22 12.42
CA ARG A 178 -15.48 21.56 11.49
C ARG A 178 -14.06 21.51 12.04
N LEU A 179 -13.56 22.62 12.60
CA LEU A 179 -12.23 22.68 13.21
C LEU A 179 -12.10 21.73 14.41
N ILE A 180 -13.10 21.74 15.30
CA ILE A 180 -13.10 20.87 16.48
C ILE A 180 -13.18 19.39 16.07
N ALA A 181 -14.11 19.04 15.18
CA ALA A 181 -14.28 17.65 14.74
C ALA A 181 -13.03 17.10 14.04
N ARG A 182 -12.41 17.89 13.15
CA ARG A 182 -11.17 17.49 12.45
C ARG A 182 -9.99 17.38 13.42
N SER A 183 -9.83 18.34 14.32
CA SER A 183 -8.73 18.32 15.30
C SER A 183 -8.86 17.14 16.26
N LEU A 184 -10.08 16.87 16.77
CA LEU A 184 -10.34 15.70 17.62
C LEU A 184 -10.03 14.39 16.90
N TYR A 185 -10.42 14.27 15.61
CA TYR A 185 -10.09 13.10 14.81
C TYR A 185 -8.58 12.92 14.65
N VAL A 186 -7.85 13.99 14.31
CA VAL A 186 -6.38 13.94 14.17
C VAL A 186 -5.72 13.52 15.48
N VAL A 187 -6.10 14.14 16.60
CA VAL A 187 -5.58 13.80 17.94
C VAL A 187 -5.88 12.34 18.27
N PHE A 188 -7.11 11.88 18.04
CA PHE A 188 -7.50 10.49 18.25
C PHE A 188 -6.64 9.52 17.43
N THR A 189 -6.48 9.76 16.13
CA THR A 189 -5.65 8.90 15.26
C THR A 189 -4.17 8.91 15.67
N THR A 190 -3.67 10.04 16.17
CA THR A 190 -2.29 10.18 16.66
C THR A 190 -2.09 9.37 17.94
N LEU A 191 -3.04 9.44 18.89
CA LEU A 191 -3.01 8.64 20.12
C LEU A 191 -3.04 7.14 19.82
N VAL A 192 -3.89 6.71 18.88
CA VAL A 192 -3.94 5.32 18.43
C VAL A 192 -2.62 4.88 17.79
N GLY A 193 -2.02 5.74 16.95
CA GLY A 193 -0.73 5.46 16.32
C GLY A 193 0.42 5.31 17.32
N ILE A 194 0.42 6.12 18.38
CA ILE A 194 1.40 6.00 19.48
C ILE A 194 1.14 4.73 20.30
N ALA A 195 -0.13 4.37 20.50
CA ALA A 195 -0.49 3.22 21.34
C ALA A 195 -0.25 1.84 20.70
N VAL A 196 -0.28 1.76 19.37
CA VAL A 196 -0.18 0.48 18.65
C VAL A 196 0.86 0.58 17.52
N PRO A 197 2.16 0.52 17.81
CA PRO A 197 3.22 0.67 16.80
C PRO A 197 3.50 -0.61 15.99
N PHE A 198 2.51 -1.49 15.79
CA PHE A 198 2.69 -2.79 15.11
C PHE A 198 2.26 -2.71 13.65
N PHE A 199 3.13 -2.16 12.79
CA PHE A 199 2.80 -1.88 11.40
C PHE A 199 2.27 -3.10 10.62
N GLY A 200 3.04 -4.19 10.48
CA GLY A 200 2.58 -5.35 9.71
C GLY A 200 1.37 -6.06 10.30
N GLY A 201 1.27 -6.13 11.63
CA GLY A 201 0.08 -6.68 12.30
C GLY A 201 -1.19 -5.88 12.00
N LEU A 202 -1.10 -4.55 11.99
CA LEU A 202 -2.21 -3.65 11.64
C LEU A 202 -2.57 -3.74 10.15
N LEU A 203 -1.59 -3.83 9.26
CA LEU A 203 -1.81 -4.01 7.82
C LEU A 203 -2.57 -5.31 7.54
N GLY A 204 -2.10 -6.43 8.08
CA GLY A 204 -2.73 -7.74 7.92
C GLY A 204 -4.14 -7.78 8.50
N PHE A 205 -4.34 -7.16 9.67
CA PHE A 205 -5.64 -7.09 10.33
C PHE A 205 -6.64 -6.24 9.54
N PHE A 206 -6.33 -4.98 9.24
CA PHE A 206 -7.26 -4.09 8.54
C PHE A 206 -7.43 -4.44 7.07
N GLY A 207 -6.40 -5.01 6.43
CA GLY A 207 -6.45 -5.59 5.08
C GLY A 207 -7.54 -6.65 4.96
N GLY A 208 -7.62 -7.56 5.93
CA GLY A 208 -8.68 -8.55 6.01
C GLY A 208 -10.02 -7.97 6.49
N PHE A 209 -10.04 -7.31 7.65
CA PHE A 209 -11.28 -6.97 8.34
C PHE A 209 -12.05 -5.82 7.67
N ALA A 210 -11.35 -4.78 7.23
CA ALA A 210 -11.99 -3.58 6.68
C ALA A 210 -12.00 -3.61 5.15
N PHE A 211 -10.86 -3.94 4.53
CA PHE A 211 -10.70 -3.81 3.09
C PHE A 211 -11.20 -5.00 2.29
N ALA A 212 -11.13 -6.23 2.82
CA ALA A 212 -11.68 -7.38 2.11
C ALA A 212 -13.20 -7.24 1.89
N PRO A 213 -13.98 -6.77 2.88
CA PRO A 213 -15.39 -6.45 2.68
C PRO A 213 -15.69 -5.41 1.61
N THR A 214 -15.04 -4.25 1.70
CA THR A 214 -15.32 -3.10 0.85
C THR A 214 -14.87 -3.31 -0.58
N THR A 215 -13.93 -4.23 -0.81
CA THR A 215 -13.33 -4.47 -2.12
C THR A 215 -13.94 -5.69 -2.81
N TYR A 216 -14.07 -6.81 -2.11
CA TYR A 216 -14.41 -8.08 -2.75
C TYR A 216 -15.89 -8.42 -2.69
N TYR A 217 -16.55 -8.35 -1.52
CA TYR A 217 -17.93 -8.82 -1.41
C TYR A 217 -18.97 -7.69 -1.56
N LEU A 218 -18.76 -6.50 -0.96
CA LEU A 218 -19.78 -5.43 -0.98
C LEU A 218 -20.10 -4.93 -2.40
N PRO A 219 -19.11 -4.63 -3.26
CA PRO A 219 -19.38 -4.17 -4.62
C PRO A 219 -20.08 -5.25 -5.47
N CYS A 220 -19.72 -6.52 -5.25
CA CYS A 220 -20.35 -7.66 -5.91
C CYS A 220 -21.84 -7.78 -5.55
N ILE A 221 -22.18 -7.71 -4.26
CA ILE A 221 -23.58 -7.75 -3.82
C ILE A 221 -24.36 -6.53 -4.34
N LEU A 222 -23.75 -5.34 -4.30
CA LEU A 222 -24.37 -4.12 -4.83
C LEU A 222 -24.64 -4.22 -6.33
N TRP A 223 -23.69 -4.75 -7.10
CA TRP A 223 -23.85 -4.98 -8.53
C TRP A 223 -24.97 -5.96 -8.84
N LEU A 224 -25.09 -7.05 -8.08
CA LEU A 224 -26.21 -8.01 -8.18
C LEU A 224 -27.57 -7.36 -7.96
N LYS A 225 -27.67 -6.51 -6.92
CA LYS A 225 -28.92 -5.83 -6.55
C LYS A 225 -29.33 -4.75 -7.57
N ILE A 226 -28.37 -3.98 -8.08
CA ILE A 226 -28.65 -2.86 -9.00
C ILE A 226 -28.88 -3.36 -10.42
N LYS A 227 -28.00 -4.20 -10.96
CA LYS A 227 -28.02 -4.56 -12.38
C LYS A 227 -28.93 -5.73 -12.72
N LYS A 228 -29.36 -6.53 -11.74
CA LYS A 228 -30.18 -7.75 -11.92
C LYS A 228 -29.79 -8.53 -13.19
N PRO A 229 -28.50 -8.90 -13.34
CA PRO A 229 -28.02 -9.59 -14.53
C PRO A 229 -28.69 -10.95 -14.69
N LYS A 230 -28.73 -11.46 -15.93
CA LYS A 230 -29.31 -12.78 -16.24
C LYS A 230 -28.62 -13.87 -15.42
N THR A 231 -29.41 -14.67 -14.71
CA THR A 231 -28.97 -15.86 -14.00
C THR A 231 -28.29 -16.80 -15.01
N PHE A 232 -27.14 -17.39 -14.65
CA PHE A 232 -26.27 -18.24 -15.50
C PHE A 232 -25.31 -17.57 -16.50
N SER A 233 -25.13 -16.24 -16.52
CA SER A 233 -23.96 -15.68 -17.20
C SER A 233 -22.66 -16.11 -16.48
N LEU A 234 -21.62 -16.52 -17.21
CA LEU A 234 -20.31 -16.89 -16.63
C LEU A 234 -19.74 -15.77 -15.74
N SER A 235 -19.88 -14.51 -16.17
CA SER A 235 -19.48 -13.35 -15.37
C SER A 235 -20.32 -13.19 -14.09
N TRP A 236 -21.58 -13.63 -14.11
CA TRP A 236 -22.45 -13.57 -12.93
C TRP A 236 -22.09 -14.63 -11.91
N PHE A 237 -21.94 -15.89 -12.33
CA PHE A 237 -21.68 -16.98 -11.42
C PHE A 237 -20.21 -17.01 -10.96
N PHE A 238 -19.26 -17.08 -11.90
CA PHE A 238 -17.85 -17.25 -11.53
C PHE A 238 -17.25 -16.01 -10.88
N ILE A 239 -17.40 -14.82 -11.47
CA ILE A 239 -16.71 -13.62 -10.95
C ILE A 239 -17.36 -13.20 -9.62
N THR A 240 -18.70 -13.14 -9.56
CA THR A 240 -19.37 -12.65 -8.35
C THR A 240 -19.26 -13.61 -7.18
N TRP A 241 -19.55 -14.91 -7.37
CA TRP A 241 -19.48 -15.86 -6.25
C TRP A 241 -18.04 -16.17 -5.84
N CYS A 242 -17.09 -16.23 -6.78
CA CYS A 242 -15.68 -16.40 -6.41
C CYS A 242 -15.17 -15.20 -5.60
N CYS A 243 -15.44 -13.95 -6.04
CA CYS A 243 -15.04 -12.76 -5.28
C CYS A 243 -15.72 -12.69 -3.91
N ILE A 244 -17.00 -13.08 -3.79
CA ILE A 244 -17.69 -13.13 -2.49
C ILE A 244 -17.05 -14.20 -1.58
N ILE A 245 -16.85 -15.41 -2.07
CA ILE A 245 -16.27 -16.51 -1.27
C ILE A 245 -14.85 -16.14 -0.83
N VAL A 246 -13.99 -15.74 -1.77
CA VAL A 246 -12.62 -15.32 -1.47
C VAL A 246 -12.60 -14.14 -0.50
N GLY A 247 -13.47 -13.14 -0.71
CA GLY A 247 -13.59 -11.98 0.18
C GLY A 247 -14.00 -12.36 1.60
N VAL A 248 -14.96 -13.28 1.75
CA VAL A 248 -15.38 -13.78 3.06
C VAL A 248 -14.26 -14.58 3.73
N LEU A 249 -13.58 -15.47 3.00
CA LEU A 249 -12.44 -16.22 3.53
C LEU A 249 -11.33 -15.25 4.00
N LEU A 250 -10.99 -14.23 3.21
CA LEU A 250 -10.02 -13.20 3.61
C LEU A 250 -10.47 -12.43 4.85
N THR A 251 -11.75 -12.07 4.93
CA THR A 251 -12.31 -11.34 6.09
C THR A 251 -12.24 -12.16 7.37
N VAL A 252 -12.36 -13.49 7.29
CA VAL A 252 -12.27 -14.37 8.47
C VAL A 252 -10.82 -14.68 8.82
N PHE A 253 -10.01 -15.11 7.84
CA PHE A 253 -8.71 -15.68 8.13
C PHE A 253 -7.59 -14.65 8.29
N ALA A 254 -7.57 -13.58 7.48
CA ALA A 254 -6.48 -12.61 7.54
C ALA A 254 -6.43 -11.83 8.87
N PRO A 255 -7.57 -11.41 9.47
CA PRO A 255 -7.56 -10.77 10.78
C PRO A 255 -7.07 -11.68 11.90
N ILE A 256 -7.27 -13.00 11.82
CA ILE A 256 -6.74 -13.94 12.81
C ILE A 256 -5.20 -13.93 12.77
N GLY A 257 -4.62 -13.95 11.56
CA GLY A 257 -3.17 -13.84 11.38
C GLY A 257 -2.61 -12.51 11.89
N GLY A 258 -3.22 -11.39 11.48
CA GLY A 258 -2.81 -10.05 11.91
C GLY A 258 -2.96 -9.85 13.43
N LEU A 259 -4.07 -10.30 14.02
CA LEU A 259 -4.30 -10.19 15.46
C LEU A 259 -3.30 -11.04 16.25
N ARG A 260 -2.97 -12.25 15.80
CA ARG A 260 -1.94 -13.07 16.42
C ARG A 260 -0.56 -12.40 16.34
N SER A 261 -0.24 -11.75 15.23
CA SER A 261 0.98 -10.95 15.09
C SER A 261 1.01 -9.78 16.09
N ILE A 262 -0.10 -9.04 16.21
CA ILE A 262 -0.25 -7.96 17.19
C ILE A 262 -0.09 -8.48 18.62
N ILE A 263 -0.73 -9.59 19.00
CA ILE A 263 -0.66 -10.15 20.37
C ILE A 263 0.77 -10.58 20.71
N VAL A 264 1.46 -11.26 19.79
CA VAL A 264 2.85 -11.69 20.01
C VAL A 264 3.75 -10.47 20.18
N ASN A 265 3.65 -9.48 19.29
CA ASN A 265 4.48 -8.28 19.37
C ASN A 265 4.12 -7.40 20.59
N ALA A 266 2.84 -7.32 20.98
CA ALA A 266 2.37 -6.60 22.15
C ALA A 266 2.84 -7.24 23.46
N SER A 267 2.95 -8.57 23.51
CA SER A 267 3.47 -9.27 24.69
C SER A 267 4.93 -8.92 25.00
N THR A 268 5.68 -8.54 23.97
CA THR A 268 7.10 -8.13 24.09
C THR A 268 7.26 -6.62 24.24
N TYR A 269 6.19 -5.85 24.00
CA TYR A 269 6.23 -4.40 24.00
C TYR A 269 6.09 -3.83 25.42
N LYS A 270 7.09 -3.06 25.84
CA LYS A 270 7.01 -2.23 27.04
C LYS A 270 6.62 -0.81 26.63
N PHE A 271 5.48 -0.35 27.13
CA PHE A 271 5.01 1.02 26.89
C PHE A 271 6.01 2.01 27.53
N PHE A 272 6.69 2.82 26.70
CA PHE A 272 7.65 3.86 27.11
C PHE A 272 8.90 3.42 27.91
N SER A 273 9.61 2.38 27.47
CA SER A 273 10.96 2.07 27.97
C SER A 273 12.02 2.17 26.88
#